data_AF-A0A7Y9N872-F1
#
_entry.id   AF-A0A7Y9N872-F1
#
_cell.length_a   1.000
_cell.length_b   1.000
_cell.length_c   1.000
_cell.angle_alpha   90.00
_cell.angle_beta   90.00
_cell.angle_gamma   90.00
#
_symmetry.space_group_name_H-M   'P 1'
#
loop_
_entity.id
_entity.type
_entity.pdbx_description
1 polymer ?
#
loop_
_entity_poly.entity_id
_entity_poly.type
_entity_poly.pdbx_seq_one_letter_code
_entity_poly.pdbx_strand_id
1 'polypeptide(L)'
;MATECTAYRDDKGSLHPTPERATLADLAHVLGRVGEEGGMTAGVAKLILEKREEIERVFAEHDAMLTARASSGNEAAEVVPIKGAS
;
A
#
# COMPACT_ATOMS: atom_id res chain seq x y z
N MET A 1 -20.97 26.66 28.20
CA MET A 1 -20.69 25.36 28.86
C MET A 1 -19.45 24.77 28.22
N ALA A 2 -18.57 24.13 29.00
CA ALA A 2 -17.46 23.35 28.46
C ALA A 2 -17.89 21.89 28.29
N THR A 3 -17.42 21.22 27.23
CA THR A 3 -17.72 19.81 26.92
C THR A 3 -16.47 19.09 26.44
N GLU A 4 -16.32 17.81 26.80
CA GLU A 4 -15.24 16.93 26.33
C GLU A 4 -15.72 16.01 25.20
N CYS A 5 -14.80 15.58 24.33
CA CYS A 5 -15.08 14.61 23.27
C CYS A 5 -13.87 13.70 22.98
N THR A 6 -14.15 12.50 22.47
CA THR A 6 -13.12 11.56 21.99
C THR A 6 -12.85 11.81 20.50
N ALA A 7 -11.57 11.80 20.12
CA ALA A 7 -11.14 11.88 18.73
C ALA A 7 -10.01 10.89 18.46
N TYR A 8 -9.88 10.49 17.19
CA TYR A 8 -8.86 9.58 16.70
C TYR A 8 -7.83 10.36 15.90
N ARG A 9 -6.56 10.20 16.24
CA ARG A 9 -5.48 10.96 15.62
C ARG A 9 -4.82 10.11 14.52
N ASP A 10 -4.63 10.68 13.34
CA ASP A 10 -3.81 10.08 12.27
C ASP A 10 -2.31 10.36 12.48
N ASP A 11 -1.43 9.76 11.68
CA ASP A 11 0.03 9.91 11.81
C ASP A 11 0.50 11.36 11.59
N LYS A 12 -0.28 12.17 10.85
CA LYS A 12 0.00 13.60 10.65
C LYS A 12 -0.47 14.49 11.78
N GLY A 13 -1.25 13.95 12.71
CA GLY A 13 -1.84 14.68 13.83
C GLY A 13 -3.18 15.34 13.57
N SER A 14 -3.85 15.03 12.46
CA SER A 14 -5.24 15.42 12.25
C SER A 14 -6.16 14.58 13.15
N LEU A 15 -7.19 15.21 13.68
CA LEU A 15 -8.20 14.57 14.51
C LEU A 15 -9.43 14.19 13.68
N HIS A 16 -9.88 12.95 13.84
CA HIS A 16 -10.99 12.34 13.12
C HIS A 16 -12.06 11.84 14.10
N PRO A 17 -13.34 11.84 13.71
CA PRO A 17 -14.43 11.43 14.59
C PRO A 17 -14.56 9.90 14.73
N THR A 18 -13.95 9.12 13.83
CA THR A 18 -13.99 7.65 13.87
C THR A 18 -12.60 7.07 13.58
N PRO A 19 -12.30 5.85 14.07
CA PRO A 19 -11.04 5.18 13.78
C PRO A 19 -10.87 4.94 12.28
N GLU A 20 -11.94 4.51 11.59
CA GLU A 20 -11.93 4.26 10.15
C GLU A 20 -11.48 5.49 9.35
N ARG A 21 -11.93 6.70 9.73
CA ARG A 21 -11.52 7.94 9.05
C ARG A 21 -10.06 8.28 9.27
N ALA A 22 -9.54 8.06 10.48
CA ALA A 22 -8.12 8.22 10.76
C ALA A 22 -7.30 7.24 9.91
N THR A 23 -7.68 5.97 9.90
CA THR A 23 -7.00 4.93 9.09
C THR A 23 -7.05 5.24 7.60
N LEU A 24 -8.18 5.70 7.06
CA LEU A 24 -8.28 6.09 5.64
C LEU A 24 -7.38 7.30 5.31
N ALA A 25 -7.24 8.24 6.23
CA ALA A 25 -6.33 9.38 6.06
C ALA A 25 -4.86 8.92 6.04
N ASP A 26 -4.49 7.98 6.91
CA ASP A 26 -3.15 7.38 6.91
C ASP A 26 -2.88 6.58 5.63
N LEU A 27 -3.82 5.75 5.19
CA LEU A 27 -3.71 4.99 3.94
C LEU A 27 -3.60 5.94 2.74
N ALA A 28 -4.43 6.97 2.67
CA ALA A 28 -4.34 7.98 1.62
C ALA A 28 -3.00 8.71 1.65
N HIS A 29 -2.45 8.96 2.84
CA HIS A 29 -1.13 9.55 2.97
C HIS A 29 -0.02 8.64 2.44
N VAL A 30 -0.02 7.36 2.81
CA VAL A 30 0.96 6.36 2.35
C VAL A 30 0.93 6.22 0.83
N LEU A 31 -0.27 6.23 0.24
CA LEU A 31 -0.45 6.16 -1.22
C LEU A 31 0.03 7.42 -1.96
N GLY A 32 0.05 8.58 -1.30
CA GLY A 32 0.36 9.86 -1.92
C GLY A 32 -0.69 10.30 -2.94
N ARG A 33 -0.28 11.09 -3.94
CA ARG A 33 -1.19 11.54 -5.00
C ARG A 33 -1.31 10.47 -6.08
N VAL A 34 -2.47 9.84 -6.14
CA VAL A 34 -2.84 8.90 -7.20
C VAL A 34 -3.77 9.65 -8.16
N GLY A 35 -3.39 9.71 -9.44
CA GLY A 35 -4.13 10.46 -10.47
C GLY A 35 -3.91 11.98 -10.43
N GLU A 36 -4.50 12.69 -11.39
CA GLU A 36 -4.39 14.15 -11.48
C GLU A 36 -5.25 14.86 -10.42
N GLU A 37 -6.43 14.34 -10.11
CA GLU A 37 -7.31 14.92 -9.09
C GLU A 37 -7.29 14.00 -7.86
N GLY A 38 -6.81 14.51 -6.72
CA GLY A 38 -6.55 13.71 -5.50
C GLY A 38 -7.74 12.94 -4.90
N GLY A 39 -8.93 13.00 -5.51
CA GLY A 39 -10.08 12.16 -5.17
C GLY A 39 -9.86 10.67 -5.42
N MET A 40 -9.01 10.29 -6.38
CA MET A 40 -8.72 8.87 -6.65
C MET A 40 -7.97 8.21 -5.49
N THR A 41 -7.03 8.91 -4.85
CA THR A 41 -6.31 8.40 -3.66
C THR A 41 -7.27 7.95 -2.56
N ALA A 42 -8.28 8.77 -2.25
CA ALA A 42 -9.25 8.45 -1.19
C ALA A 42 -10.07 7.20 -1.54
N GLY A 43 -10.47 7.05 -2.80
CA GLY A 43 -11.18 5.86 -3.29
C GLY A 43 -10.32 4.59 -3.17
N VAL A 44 -9.05 4.66 -3.54
CA VAL A 44 -8.11 3.53 -3.43
C VAL A 44 -7.83 3.19 -1.97
N ALA A 45 -7.63 4.17 -1.10
CA ALA A 45 -7.45 3.94 0.35
C ALA A 45 -8.63 3.17 0.95
N LYS A 46 -9.86 3.53 0.55
CA LYS A 46 -11.08 2.83 0.96
C LYS A 46 -11.10 1.38 0.46
N LEU A 47 -10.80 1.17 -0.82
CA LEU A 47 -10.75 -0.19 -1.39
C LEU A 47 -9.70 -1.05 -0.70
N ILE A 48 -8.54 -0.51 -0.34
CA ILE A 48 -7.51 -1.24 0.40
C ILE A 48 -8.05 -1.70 1.77
N LEU A 49 -8.72 -0.80 2.50
CA LEU A 49 -9.27 -1.15 3.80
C LEU A 49 -10.37 -2.22 3.69
N GLU A 50 -11.24 -2.10 2.69
CA GLU A 50 -12.31 -3.09 2.42
C GLU A 50 -11.75 -4.45 1.98
N LYS A 51 -10.61 -4.47 1.28
CA LYS A 51 -9.96 -5.66 0.71
C LYS A 51 -8.74 -6.14 1.50
N ARG A 52 -8.57 -5.68 2.74
CA ARG A 52 -7.35 -5.91 3.55
C ARG A 52 -6.91 -7.38 3.59
N GLU A 53 -7.84 -8.31 3.78
CA GLU A 53 -7.51 -9.75 3.91
C GLU A 53 -7.05 -10.36 2.58
N GLU A 54 -7.69 -9.97 1.47
CA GLU A 54 -7.31 -10.41 0.12
C GLU A 54 -5.93 -9.85 -0.26
N ILE A 55 -5.67 -8.58 0.07
CA ILE A 55 -4.39 -7.90 -0.18
C ILE A 55 -3.26 -8.53 0.65
N GLU A 56 -3.49 -8.76 1.95
CA GLU A 56 -2.52 -9.40 2.84
C GLU A 56 -2.15 -10.80 2.35
N ARG A 57 -3.11 -11.57 1.84
CA ARG A 57 -2.85 -12.87 1.23
C ARG A 57 -1.95 -12.77 0.00
N VAL A 58 -2.23 -11.82 -0.90
CA VAL A 58 -1.40 -11.60 -2.10
C VAL A 58 0.04 -11.22 -1.71
N PHE A 59 0.23 -10.38 -0.68
CA PHE A 59 1.56 -10.06 -0.18
C PHE A 59 2.28 -11.29 0.40
N ALA A 60 1.59 -12.11 1.20
CA ALA A 60 2.18 -13.33 1.75
C ALA A 60 2.61 -14.33 0.65
N GLU A 61 1.79 -14.49 -0.38
CA GLU A 61 2.12 -15.33 -1.55
C GLU A 61 3.34 -14.78 -2.30
N HIS A 62 3.41 -13.46 -2.51
CA HIS A 62 4.56 -12.80 -3.14
C HIS A 62 5.85 -12.99 -2.33
N ASP A 63 5.80 -12.81 -1.01
CA ASP A 63 6.97 -12.97 -0.13
C ASP A 63 7.48 -14.43 -0.13
N ALA A 64 6.56 -15.40 -0.21
CA ALA A 64 6.92 -16.80 -0.40
C ALA A 64 7.63 -17.04 -1.74
N MET A 65 7.17 -16.42 -2.83
CA MET A 65 7.84 -16.50 -4.15
C MET A 65 9.24 -15.89 -4.12
N LEU A 66 9.43 -14.75 -3.45
CA LEU A 66 10.76 -14.14 -3.29
C LEU A 66 11.71 -15.02 -2.48
N THR A 67 11.21 -15.61 -1.41
CA THR A 67 12.00 -16.54 -0.57
C THR A 67 12.42 -17.77 -1.38
N ALA A 68 11.50 -18.37 -2.14
CA ALA A 68 11.80 -19.49 -3.02
C ALA A 68 12.84 -19.13 -4.10
N ARG A 69 12.72 -17.94 -4.70
CA ARG A 69 13.70 -17.42 -5.68
C ARG A 69 15.10 -17.25 -5.07
N ALA A 70 15.20 -16.68 -3.87
CA ALA A 70 16.48 -16.54 -3.18
C ALA A 70 17.11 -17.91 -2.86
N SER A 71 16.30 -18.89 -2.44
CA SER A 71 16.79 -20.25 -2.12
C SER A 71 17.22 -21.07 -3.35
N SER A 72 16.76 -20.70 -4.55
CA SER A 72 17.05 -21.42 -5.80
C SER A 72 18.28 -20.90 -6.55
N GLY A 73 19.00 -19.90 -5.99
CA GLY A 73 20.32 -19.49 -6.48
C GLY A 73 20.37 -18.87 -7.88
N ASN A 74 19.22 -18.47 -8.45
CA ASN A 74 19.16 -17.86 -9.78
C ASN A 74 19.31 -16.33 -9.68
N GLU A 75 20.48 -15.87 -9.23
CA GLU A 75 20.92 -14.50 -9.47
C GLU A 75 21.41 -14.39 -10.91
N ALA A 76 20.82 -13.43 -11.64
CA ALA A 76 21.10 -13.11 -13.03
C ALA A 76 20.85 -14.27 -14.03
N ALA A 77 19.60 -14.36 -14.52
CA ALA A 77 19.43 -14.77 -15.90
C ALA A 77 20.26 -13.81 -16.76
N GLU A 78 21.45 -14.26 -17.14
CA GLU A 78 22.39 -13.60 -18.02
C GLU A 78 21.63 -13.14 -19.25
N VAL A 79 21.45 -11.82 -19.38
CA VAL A 79 20.83 -11.22 -20.57
C VAL A 79 21.86 -11.35 -21.68
N VAL A 80 21.85 -12.47 -22.39
CA VAL A 80 22.78 -12.70 -23.51
C VAL A 80 22.38 -11.71 -24.63
N PRO A 81 23.24 -10.73 -24.97
CA PRO A 81 22.93 -9.83 -26.08
C PRO A 81 22.89 -10.65 -27.37
N ILE A 82 21.80 -10.54 -28.11
CA ILE A 82 21.66 -11.12 -29.44
C ILE A 82 22.75 -10.48 -30.31
N LYS A 83 23.81 -11.23 -30.60
CA LYS A 83 24.91 -10.77 -31.45
C LYS A 83 24.32 -10.41 -32.81
N GLY A 84 24.48 -9.16 -33.21
CA GLY A 84 23.93 -8.61 -34.45
C GLY A 84 24.24 -9.50 -35.65
N ALA A 85 23.22 -9.75 -36.46
CA ALA A 85 23.39 -10.33 -37.77
C ALA A 85 24.17 -9.32 -38.63
N SER A 86 25.42 -9.65 -38.94
CA SER A 86 26.19 -9.04 -40.03
C SER A 86 25.61 -9.43 -41.38
#